data_AF-A0A8H5PBT9-F1
#
_entry.id   AF-A0A8H5PBT9-F1
#
_cell.length_a   1.000
_cell.length_b   1.000
_cell.length_c   1.000
_cell.angle_alpha   90.00
_cell.angle_beta   90.00
_cell.angle_gamma   90.00
#
_symmetry.space_group_name_H-M   'P 1'
#
loop_
_entity.id
_entity.type
_entity.pdbx_description
1 polymer ?
#
loop_
_entity_poly.entity_id
_entity_poly.type
_entity_poly.pdbx_seq_one_letter_code
_entity_poly.pdbx_strand_id
1 'polypeptide(L)'
;MSQITQDFNYYGGYIDNPSMEPAEVSLKVLESSLSGDLVAYNKSSISLSLGQHSSWKGAARVGYKSASFGVSLDASSKWTLTADTTLQNFTNSDTSNNNIQSRGYNIYYNSSASANKWLKSRTIKLSGGGKLEPIKSRMGY
;
A
#
# COMPACT_ATOMS: atom_id res chain seq x y z
N MET A 1 -9.02 -27.04 -11.77
CA MET A 1 -8.33 -25.83 -12.26
C MET A 1 -9.43 -24.86 -12.67
N SER A 2 -9.77 -23.90 -11.81
CA SER A 2 -10.79 -22.90 -12.13
C SER A 2 -10.08 -21.66 -12.64
N GLN A 3 -10.29 -21.32 -13.90
CA GLN A 3 -9.78 -20.09 -14.50
C GLN A 3 -10.96 -19.16 -14.69
N ILE A 4 -10.98 -18.03 -13.97
CA ILE A 4 -11.87 -16.92 -14.28
C ILE A 4 -11.07 -16.00 -15.19
N THR A 5 -11.44 -15.93 -16.47
CA THR A 5 -11.01 -14.85 -17.37
C THR A 5 -12.20 -13.93 -17.52
N GLN A 6 -12.28 -12.92 -16.66
CA GLN A 6 -13.24 -11.83 -16.83
C GLN A 6 -12.42 -10.54 -16.94
N ASP A 7 -12.26 -10.07 -18.18
CA ASP A 7 -11.72 -8.74 -18.43
C ASP A 7 -12.73 -7.71 -17.94
N PHE A 8 -12.48 -7.12 -16.78
CA PHE A 8 -13.20 -5.95 -16.32
C PHE A 8 -12.62 -4.70 -17.00
N ASN A 9 -12.84 -4.57 -18.31
CA ASN A 9 -12.47 -3.36 -19.06
C ASN A 9 -13.62 -2.33 -19.04
N TYR A 10 -14.22 -2.06 -17.88
CA TYR A 10 -15.00 -0.83 -17.69
C TYR A 10 -14.10 0.23 -17.05
N TYR A 11 -13.25 0.84 -17.87
CA TYR A 11 -12.47 2.01 -17.47
C TYR A 11 -13.33 3.25 -17.67
N GLY A 12 -14.23 3.52 -16.73
CA GLY A 12 -14.80 4.86 -16.57
C GLY A 12 -13.81 5.67 -15.73
N GLY A 13 -12.77 6.23 -16.35
CA GLY A 13 -11.83 7.08 -15.63
C GLY A 13 -12.53 8.36 -15.16
N TYR A 14 -12.06 8.98 -14.07
CA TYR A 14 -12.59 10.28 -13.62
C TYR A 14 -12.61 11.34 -14.73
N ILE A 15 -11.68 11.28 -15.69
CA ILE A 15 -11.63 12.16 -16.86
C ILE A 15 -12.95 12.10 -17.66
N ASP A 16 -13.58 10.93 -17.70
CA ASP A 16 -14.80 10.66 -18.44
C ASP A 16 -16.07 10.87 -17.58
N ASN A 17 -15.92 10.95 -16.25
CA ASN A 17 -17.01 11.20 -15.31
C ASN A 17 -16.54 12.01 -14.08
N PRO A 18 -16.55 13.36 -14.16
CA PRO A 18 -16.04 14.22 -13.09
C PRO A 18 -16.92 14.24 -11.82
N SER A 19 -18.11 13.63 -11.87
CA SER A 19 -19.01 13.42 -10.72
C SER A 19 -18.80 12.09 -9.99
N MET A 20 -17.75 11.34 -10.31
CA MET A 20 -17.44 10.11 -9.57
C MET A 20 -17.09 10.43 -8.12
N GLU A 21 -17.94 9.98 -7.21
CA GLU A 21 -17.68 10.00 -5.78
C GLU A 21 -16.48 9.10 -5.41
N PRO A 22 -15.78 9.37 -4.29
CA PRO A 22 -14.70 8.51 -3.82
C PRO A 22 -15.18 7.07 -3.59
N ALA A 23 -14.38 6.10 -4.02
CA ALA A 23 -14.62 4.69 -3.76
C ALA A 23 -13.72 4.18 -2.63
N GLU A 24 -14.20 3.19 -1.89
CA GLU A 24 -13.40 2.48 -0.90
C GLU A 24 -13.35 1.00 -1.26
N VAL A 25 -12.13 0.43 -1.28
CA VAL A 25 -11.91 -0.99 -1.57
C VAL A 25 -11.08 -1.62 -0.46
N SER A 26 -11.49 -2.81 -0.01
CA SER A 26 -10.72 -3.66 0.90
C SER A 26 -10.39 -4.99 0.22
N LEU A 27 -9.10 -5.33 0.16
CA LEU A 27 -8.58 -6.54 -0.44
C LEU A 27 -7.96 -7.40 0.66
N LYS A 28 -8.40 -8.65 0.78
CA LYS A 28 -7.79 -9.66 1.64
C LYS A 28 -7.21 -10.77 0.78
N VAL A 29 -5.90 -10.97 0.86
CA VAL A 29 -5.15 -11.98 0.11
C VAL A 29 -4.64 -13.02 1.09
N LEU A 30 -4.97 -14.28 0.82
CA LEU A 30 -4.61 -15.43 1.64
C LEU A 30 -3.96 -16.50 0.75
N GLU A 31 -2.84 -17.06 1.20
CA GLU A 31 -2.08 -18.12 0.51
C GLU A 31 -1.88 -17.85 -1.00
N SER A 32 -1.70 -16.58 -1.36
CA SER A 32 -1.71 -16.13 -2.75
C SER A 32 -0.66 -15.08 -3.03
N SER A 33 -0.28 -14.95 -4.30
CA SER A 33 0.70 -13.95 -4.75
C SER A 33 0.05 -12.93 -5.66
N LEU A 34 0.24 -11.65 -5.32
CA LEU A 34 -0.20 -10.49 -6.10
C LEU A 34 1.02 -9.83 -6.75
N SER A 35 0.90 -9.45 -8.03
CA SER A 35 1.92 -8.66 -8.73
C SER A 35 1.25 -7.49 -9.43
N GLY A 36 1.84 -6.30 -9.30
CA GLY A 36 1.30 -5.06 -9.85
C GLY A 36 1.05 -4.01 -8.77
N ASP A 37 0.85 -2.78 -9.21
CA ASP A 37 0.67 -1.64 -8.32
C ASP A 37 -0.81 -1.45 -7.95
N LEU A 38 -1.06 -0.99 -6.73
CA LEU A 38 -2.38 -0.52 -6.33
C LEU A 38 -2.50 0.96 -6.73
N VAL A 39 -3.48 1.29 -7.57
CA VAL A 39 -3.66 2.66 -8.04
C VAL A 39 -5.07 3.13 -7.68
N ALA A 40 -5.15 4.25 -6.97
CA ALA A 40 -6.42 4.88 -6.58
C ALA A 40 -6.47 6.33 -7.04
N TYR A 41 -7.69 6.82 -7.28
CA TYR A 41 -7.99 8.08 -7.93
C TYR A 41 -8.98 8.90 -7.09
N ASN A 42 -8.93 10.22 -7.21
CA ASN A 42 -10.01 11.13 -6.79
C ASN A 42 -10.53 10.90 -5.35
N LYS A 43 -9.62 10.96 -4.37
CA LYS A 43 -9.86 10.76 -2.93
C LYS A 43 -10.29 9.34 -2.54
N SER A 44 -10.28 8.38 -3.46
CA SER A 44 -10.60 6.98 -3.16
C SER A 44 -9.56 6.36 -2.21
N SER A 45 -9.95 5.25 -1.58
CA SER A 45 -9.10 4.51 -0.65
C SER A 45 -8.99 3.03 -1.01
N ILE A 46 -7.80 2.46 -0.82
CA ILE A 46 -7.57 1.01 -0.95
C ILE A 46 -6.88 0.50 0.32
N SER A 47 -7.45 -0.52 0.94
CA SER A 47 -6.84 -1.27 2.04
C SER A 47 -6.46 -2.67 1.59
N LEU A 48 -5.18 -3.05 1.69
CA LEU A 48 -4.68 -4.38 1.39
C LEU A 48 -4.28 -5.12 2.68
N SER A 49 -4.73 -6.35 2.83
CA SER A 49 -4.32 -7.26 3.89
C SER A 49 -3.72 -8.53 3.30
N LEU A 50 -2.47 -8.82 3.65
CA LEU A 50 -1.77 -10.04 3.29
C LEU A 50 -1.69 -10.96 4.50
N GLY A 51 -2.29 -12.14 4.38
CA GLY A 51 -2.23 -13.18 5.40
C GLY A 51 -1.84 -14.54 4.81
N GLN A 52 -1.50 -15.49 5.68
CA GLN A 52 -1.24 -16.89 5.35
C GLN A 52 -0.25 -17.04 4.20
N HIS A 53 1.02 -16.72 4.44
CA HIS A 53 2.11 -16.89 3.46
C HIS A 53 1.90 -16.17 2.12
N SER A 54 1.08 -15.11 2.09
CA SER A 54 0.82 -14.36 0.87
C SER A 54 2.03 -13.53 0.45
N SER A 55 2.07 -13.13 -0.81
CA SER A 55 3.09 -12.20 -1.29
C SER A 55 2.51 -11.09 -2.14
N TRP A 56 3.12 -9.90 -2.07
CA TRP A 56 2.85 -8.82 -2.99
C TRP A 56 4.15 -8.26 -3.57
N LYS A 57 4.22 -8.12 -4.89
CA LYS A 57 5.27 -7.38 -5.58
C LYS A 57 4.66 -6.17 -6.28
N GLY A 58 4.87 -4.99 -5.73
CA GLY A 58 4.24 -3.76 -6.21
C GLY A 58 4.39 -2.59 -5.24
N ALA A 59 3.78 -1.47 -5.59
CA ALA A 59 3.68 -0.27 -4.76
C ALA A 59 2.25 0.30 -4.79
N ALA A 60 1.90 1.16 -3.82
CA ALA A 60 0.65 1.91 -3.86
C ALA A 60 0.90 3.33 -4.39
N ARG A 61 0.11 3.77 -5.38
CA ARG A 61 0.31 5.04 -6.09
C ARG A 61 -1.00 5.81 -6.26
N VAL A 62 -0.91 7.12 -6.09
CA VAL A 62 -2.00 8.02 -6.47
C VAL A 62 -2.00 8.14 -7.99
N GLY A 63 -3.10 7.73 -8.63
CA GLY A 63 -3.27 7.87 -10.08
C GLY A 63 -3.73 9.27 -10.49
N TYR A 64 -4.53 9.94 -9.64
CA TYR A 64 -5.01 11.30 -9.89
C TYR A 64 -5.47 12.00 -8.60
N LYS A 65 -5.19 13.30 -8.50
CA LYS A 65 -5.45 14.16 -7.32
C LYS A 65 -4.85 13.58 -6.04
N SER A 66 -5.68 13.06 -5.15
CA SER A 66 -5.28 12.45 -3.88
C SER A 66 -5.91 11.08 -3.75
N ALA A 67 -5.31 10.20 -2.95
CA ALA A 67 -5.87 8.92 -2.56
C ALA A 67 -5.23 8.47 -1.25
N SER A 68 -5.85 7.49 -0.58
CA SER A 68 -5.38 6.95 0.69
C SER A 68 -5.15 5.45 0.60
N PHE A 69 -4.07 4.96 1.18
CA PHE A 69 -3.73 3.54 1.13
C PHE A 69 -3.48 2.97 2.53
N GLY A 70 -4.02 1.78 2.77
CA GLY A 70 -3.75 0.97 3.95
C GLY A 70 -3.06 -0.33 3.54
N VAL A 71 -2.00 -0.74 4.25
CA VAL A 71 -1.39 -2.07 4.06
C VAL A 71 -1.21 -2.74 5.42
N SER A 72 -1.62 -4.01 5.51
CA SER A 72 -1.39 -4.87 6.67
C SER A 72 -0.74 -6.17 6.23
N LEU A 73 0.30 -6.59 6.94
CA LEU A 73 0.97 -7.88 6.74
C LEU A 73 0.90 -8.69 8.03
N ASP A 74 0.55 -9.96 7.91
CA ASP A 74 0.96 -10.92 8.93
C ASP A 74 2.46 -11.25 8.82
N ALA A 75 3.00 -11.92 9.82
CA ALA A 75 4.44 -12.20 9.89
C ALA A 75 4.91 -13.22 8.84
N SER A 76 3.99 -13.97 8.24
CA SER A 76 4.28 -15.02 7.27
C SER A 76 4.31 -14.51 5.83
N SER A 77 3.65 -13.38 5.59
CA SER A 77 3.45 -12.77 4.27
C SER A 77 4.60 -11.85 3.90
N LYS A 78 4.85 -11.67 2.60
CA LYS A 78 5.99 -10.92 2.07
C LYS A 78 5.56 -9.75 1.19
N TRP A 79 6.31 -8.65 1.24
CA TRP A 79 6.15 -7.54 0.31
C TRP A 79 7.47 -7.14 -0.33
N THR A 80 7.50 -7.14 -1.66
CA THR A 80 8.63 -6.64 -2.46
C THR A 80 8.24 -5.31 -3.11
N LEU A 81 8.89 -4.23 -2.72
CA LEU A 81 8.62 -2.90 -3.27
C LEU A 81 9.16 -2.76 -4.70
N THR A 82 8.39 -2.07 -5.54
CA THR A 82 8.76 -1.71 -6.92
C THR A 82 8.91 -0.20 -7.12
N ALA A 83 8.45 0.60 -6.16
CA ALA A 83 8.57 2.05 -6.10
C ALA A 83 8.35 2.53 -4.66
N ASP A 84 8.65 3.80 -4.41
CA ASP A 84 8.26 4.47 -3.17
C ASP A 84 6.73 4.48 -3.02
N THR A 85 6.26 4.35 -1.78
CA THR A 85 4.83 4.28 -1.48
C THR A 85 4.49 5.13 -0.25
N THR A 86 3.30 5.73 -0.26
CA THR A 86 2.78 6.52 0.86
C THR A 86 1.54 5.85 1.43
N LEU A 87 1.57 5.52 2.72
CA LEU A 87 0.50 4.81 3.42
C LEU A 87 -0.11 5.66 4.53
N GLN A 88 -1.44 5.72 4.54
CA GLN A 88 -2.19 6.31 5.64
C GLN A 88 -2.18 5.37 6.85
N ASN A 89 -2.35 4.06 6.63
CA ASN A 89 -2.32 3.03 7.67
C ASN A 89 -1.34 1.93 7.29
N PHE A 90 -0.47 1.54 8.21
CA PHE A 90 0.51 0.48 8.01
C PHE A 90 0.70 -0.35 9.28
N THR A 91 0.40 -1.65 9.18
CA THR A 91 0.67 -2.63 10.24
C THR A 91 1.47 -3.80 9.69
N ASN A 92 2.37 -4.31 10.52
CA ASN A 92 3.15 -5.50 10.21
C ASN A 92 3.31 -6.32 11.49
N SER A 93 2.84 -7.57 11.48
CA SER A 93 3.01 -8.46 12.62
C SER A 93 4.47 -8.89 12.81
N ASP A 94 5.27 -8.92 11.74
CA ASP A 94 6.73 -9.03 11.86
C ASP A 94 7.33 -7.65 12.16
N THR A 95 7.48 -7.35 13.45
CA THR A 95 8.02 -6.06 13.91
C THR A 95 9.49 -5.81 13.52
N SER A 96 10.21 -6.85 13.08
CA SER A 96 11.56 -6.68 12.51
C SER A 96 11.54 -6.16 11.07
N ASN A 97 10.37 -6.20 10.41
CA ASN A 97 10.17 -5.84 9.00
C ASN A 97 11.03 -6.67 8.02
N ASN A 98 11.49 -7.85 8.43
CA ASN A 98 12.31 -8.72 7.59
C ASN A 98 11.51 -9.32 6.42
N ASN A 99 10.19 -9.38 6.57
CA ASN A 99 9.27 -9.77 5.53
C ASN A 99 9.05 -8.71 4.42
N ILE A 100 9.73 -7.56 4.48
CA ILE A 100 9.68 -6.50 3.47
C ILE A 100 11.03 -6.38 2.75
N GLN A 101 11.00 -6.55 1.43
CA GLN A 101 12.13 -6.33 0.53
C GLN A 101 11.99 -4.97 -0.15
N SER A 102 12.71 -3.97 0.37
CA SER A 102 12.56 -2.58 -0.07
C SER A 102 13.16 -2.30 -1.45
N ARG A 103 14.20 -3.04 -1.87
CA ARG A 103 14.91 -2.83 -3.15
C ARG A 103 15.35 -1.37 -3.38
N GLY A 104 15.68 -0.65 -2.31
CA GLY A 104 16.10 0.75 -2.33
C GLY A 104 14.96 1.77 -2.20
N TYR A 105 13.71 1.33 -2.24
CA TYR A 105 12.52 2.19 -2.15
C TYR A 105 12.03 2.37 -0.71
N ASN A 106 11.34 3.48 -0.46
CA ASN A 106 10.87 3.87 0.86
C ASN A 106 9.35 3.67 1.03
N ILE A 107 8.95 3.39 2.25
CA ILE A 107 7.56 3.45 2.72
C ILE A 107 7.43 4.71 3.58
N TYR A 108 6.64 5.66 3.10
CA TYR A 108 6.27 6.85 3.86
C TYR A 108 4.97 6.59 4.60
N TYR A 109 4.94 6.74 5.93
CA TYR A 109 3.74 6.46 6.72
C TYR A 109 3.23 7.70 7.46
N ASN A 110 1.90 7.80 7.62
CA ASN A 110 1.31 8.85 8.45
C ASN A 110 1.55 8.56 9.94
N SER A 111 2.51 9.24 10.57
CA SER A 111 2.87 9.01 11.97
C SER A 111 1.75 9.35 12.97
N SER A 112 0.75 10.15 12.56
CA SER A 112 -0.38 10.52 13.40
C SER A 112 -1.49 9.47 13.40
N ALA A 113 -1.48 8.52 12.46
CA ALA A 113 -2.49 7.46 12.40
C ALA A 113 -2.32 6.46 13.55
N SER A 114 -3.43 6.05 14.17
CA SER A 114 -3.45 5.08 15.28
C SER A 114 -2.78 3.76 14.90
N ALA A 115 -3.01 3.27 13.67
CA ALA A 115 -2.40 2.07 13.12
C ALA A 115 -0.86 2.11 13.10
N ASN A 116 -0.25 3.30 13.04
CA ASN A 116 1.18 3.49 12.88
C ASN A 116 1.91 3.78 14.20
N LYS A 117 1.19 3.84 15.34
CA LYS A 117 1.77 4.17 16.65
C LYS A 117 2.92 3.26 17.07
N TRP A 118 2.92 2.00 16.62
CA TRP A 118 3.99 1.04 16.89
C TRP A 118 5.36 1.48 16.34
N LEU A 119 5.38 2.34 15.32
CA LEU A 119 6.59 2.91 14.73
C LEU A 119 7.17 4.07 15.52
N LYS A 120 6.42 4.63 16.48
CA LYS A 120 6.86 5.71 17.37
C LYS A 120 7.45 6.92 16.62
N SER A 121 6.92 7.21 15.43
CA SER A 121 7.40 8.29 14.54
C SER A 121 8.90 8.19 14.16
N ARG A 122 9.47 6.98 14.14
CA ARG A 122 10.89 6.75 13.81
C ARG A 122 11.09 6.36 12.36
N THR A 123 12.26 6.71 11.82
CA THR A 123 12.77 6.13 10.58
C THR A 123 13.44 4.80 10.87
N ILE A 124 12.99 3.73 10.20
CA ILE A 124 13.53 2.37 10.31
C ILE A 124 14.15 1.99 8.97
N LYS A 125 15.36 1.42 8.98
CA LYS A 125 15.98 0.88 7.76
C LYS A 125 15.30 -0.44 7.39
N LEU A 126 14.99 -0.61 6.11
CA LEU A 126 14.41 -1.84 5.57
C LEU A 126 15.49 -2.65 4.85
N SER A 127 15.32 -3.97 4.87
CA SER A 127 16.12 -4.89 4.05
C SER A 127 16.04 -4.49 2.59
N GLY A 128 17.19 -4.40 1.90
CA GLY A 128 17.27 -3.94 0.52
C GLY A 128 17.58 -2.45 0.33
N GLY A 129 17.83 -1.69 1.40
CA GLY A 129 18.43 -0.34 1.34
C GLY A 129 17.48 0.85 1.48
N GLY A 130 16.17 0.61 1.44
CA GLY A 130 15.14 1.62 1.66
C GLY A 130 14.83 1.87 3.15
N LYS A 131 13.81 2.68 3.40
CA LYS A 131 13.40 3.12 4.74
C LYS A 131 11.89 3.05 4.91
N LEU A 132 11.46 2.77 6.14
CA LEU A 132 10.12 3.05 6.62
C LEU A 132 10.20 4.34 7.44
N GLU A 133 9.70 5.45 6.91
CA GLU A 133 9.87 6.78 7.53
C GLU A 133 8.57 7.59 7.58
N PRO A 134 8.40 8.48 8.58
CA PRO A 134 7.23 9.34 8.64
C PRO A 134 7.11 10.23 7.39
N ILE A 135 5.89 10.47 6.94
CA ILE A 135 5.62 11.55 5.97
C ILE A 135 6.09 12.86 6.61
N LYS A 136 7.06 13.52 5.99
CA LYS A 136 7.46 14.87 6.40
C LYS A 136 6.32 15.81 6.02
N SER A 137 5.75 16.52 7.00
CA SER A 137 4.89 17.66 6.67
C SER A 137 5.71 18.62 5.82
N ARG A 138 5.21 18.96 4.63
CA ARG A 138 5.73 20.12 3.91
C ARG A 138 5.42 21.33 4.80
N MET A 139 6.42 21.87 5.48
CA MET A 139 6.36 23.22 6.02
C MET A 139 6.22 24.17 4.82
N GLY A 140 5.07 24.84 4.72
CA GLY A 140 4.84 26.10 3.99
C GLY A 140 5.06 26.08 2.47
N TYR A 141 4.06 26.49 1.71
CA TYR A 141 4.01 27.69 0.85
C TYR A 141 2.69 27.67 0.08
#